data_AF-A0A2S9AGU5-F1
#
_entry.id   AF-A0A2S9AGU5-F1
#
_cell.length_a   1.000
_cell.length_b   1.000
_cell.length_c   1.000
_cell.angle_alpha   90.00
_cell.angle_beta   90.00
_cell.angle_gamma   90.00
#
_symmetry.space_group_name_H-M   'P 1'
#
loop_
_entity.id
_entity.type
_entity.pdbx_description
1 polymer ?
#
loop_
_entity_poly.entity_id
_entity_poly.type
_entity_poly.pdbx_seq_one_letter_code
_entity_poly.pdbx_strand_id
1 'polypeptide(L)'
;MLAGALGGIAGGLVFGAMMATMGMLPMLAGMVGSTSPWVGFGIHMMISVFFGVVFTAVASRWLRTWGTGLLVSMLYGIVLWVVGPLVVMPMMMGGPLFAFTAGSMMSLMGHVIYALVLSAVAVPMLRRRS
;
A
#
# COMPACT_ATOMS: atom_id res chain seq x y z
N MET A 1 -1.30 2.40 16.23
CA MET A 1 -2.48 3.00 15.58
C MET A 1 -2.15 4.33 14.92
N LEU A 2 -1.91 5.44 15.65
CA LEU A 2 -1.65 6.75 15.01
C LEU A 2 -0.45 6.75 14.04
N ALA A 3 0.67 6.12 14.40
CA ALA A 3 1.84 6.01 13.53
C ALA A 3 1.54 5.31 12.21
N GLY A 4 0.73 4.24 12.25
CA GLY A 4 0.28 3.52 11.07
C GLY A 4 -0.72 4.28 10.23
N ALA A 5 -1.63 5.03 10.86
CA ALA A 5 -2.57 5.87 10.14
C ALA A 5 -1.84 6.99 9.38
N LEU A 6 -0.95 7.73 10.04
CA LEU A 6 -0.18 8.81 9.40
C LEU A 6 0.79 8.29 8.34
N GLY A 7 1.47 7.17 8.61
CA GLY A 7 2.34 6.56 7.60
C GLY A 7 1.53 5.96 6.44
N GLY A 8 0.34 5.44 6.69
CA GLY A 8 -0.58 4.96 5.66
C GLY A 8 -1.09 6.09 4.77
N ILE A 9 -1.41 7.25 5.36
CA ILE A 9 -1.72 8.48 4.59
C ILE A 9 -0.51 8.88 3.75
N ALA A 10 0.67 8.99 4.34
CA ALA A 10 1.87 9.44 3.61
C ALA A 10 2.25 8.49 2.47
N GLY A 11 2.33 7.19 2.74
CA GLY A 11 2.62 6.19 1.71
C GLY A 11 1.52 6.14 0.66
N GLY A 12 0.27 6.26 1.09
CA GLY A 12 -0.89 6.31 0.21
C GLY A 12 -0.84 7.52 -0.73
N LEU A 13 -0.50 8.71 -0.23
CA LEU A 13 -0.37 9.90 -1.08
C LEU A 13 0.71 9.72 -2.15
N VAL A 14 1.87 9.18 -1.78
CA VAL A 14 2.96 8.90 -2.72
C VAL A 14 2.53 7.88 -3.78
N PHE A 15 1.95 6.75 -3.36
CA PHE A 15 1.51 5.71 -4.29
C PHE A 15 0.30 6.16 -5.13
N GLY A 16 -0.64 6.89 -4.54
CA GLY A 16 -1.76 7.51 -5.23
C GLY A 16 -1.32 8.49 -6.30
N ALA A 17 -0.29 9.30 -6.05
CA ALA A 17 0.29 10.18 -7.05
C ALA A 17 0.92 9.39 -8.21
N MET A 18 1.63 8.29 -7.92
CA MET A 18 2.15 7.39 -8.96
C MET A 18 1.03 6.77 -9.79
N MET A 19 -0.05 6.31 -9.16
CA MET A 19 -1.20 5.77 -9.88
C MET A 19 -1.90 6.82 -10.73
N ALA A 20 -1.95 8.07 -10.28
CA ALA A 20 -2.50 9.18 -11.04
C ALA A 20 -1.69 9.42 -12.32
N THR A 21 -0.37 9.46 -12.23
CA THR A 21 0.50 9.67 -13.40
C THR A 21 0.50 8.49 -14.36
N MET A 22 0.24 7.28 -13.86
CA MET A 22 0.13 6.05 -14.66
C MET A 22 -1.29 5.77 -15.18
N GLY A 23 -2.29 6.62 -14.84
CA GLY A 23 -3.68 6.40 -15.26
C GLY A 23 -4.37 5.18 -14.61
N MET A 24 -3.87 4.71 -13.46
CA MET A 24 -4.33 3.48 -12.80
C MET A 24 -5.47 3.70 -11.80
N LEU A 25 -5.80 4.94 -11.44
CA LEU A 25 -6.87 5.23 -10.49
C LEU A 25 -8.27 4.74 -10.92
N PRO A 26 -8.68 4.86 -12.19
CA PRO A 26 -9.96 4.30 -12.64
C PRO A 26 -10.06 2.78 -12.50
N MET A 27 -8.93 2.05 -12.52
CA MET A 27 -8.93 0.60 -12.30
C MET A 27 -9.43 0.25 -10.89
N LEU A 28 -8.97 0.97 -9.87
CA LEU A 28 -9.47 0.81 -8.50
C LEU A 28 -10.94 1.24 -8.37
N ALA A 29 -11.34 2.31 -9.07
CA ALA A 29 -12.73 2.74 -9.09
C ALA A 29 -13.65 1.66 -9.69
N GLY A 30 -13.15 0.91 -10.67
CA GLY A 30 -13.87 -0.18 -11.33
C GLY A 30 -14.27 -1.31 -10.37
N MET A 31 -13.53 -1.51 -9.29
CA MET A 31 -13.86 -2.50 -8.24
C MET A 31 -15.20 -2.22 -7.55
N VAL A 32 -15.69 -0.98 -7.62
CA VAL A 32 -17.00 -0.57 -7.09
C VAL A 32 -17.97 -0.10 -8.18
N GLY A 33 -17.69 -0.44 -9.45
CA GLY A 33 -18.52 -0.04 -10.59
C GLY A 33 -18.43 1.44 -10.98
N SER A 34 -17.38 2.15 -10.54
CA SER A 34 -17.16 3.57 -10.88
C SER A 34 -16.03 3.73 -11.89
N THR A 35 -16.09 4.79 -12.70
CA THR A 35 -15.00 5.19 -13.62
C THR A 35 -14.25 6.43 -13.13
N SER A 36 -14.68 7.03 -12.01
CA SER A 36 -14.12 8.28 -11.51
C SER A 36 -12.73 8.06 -10.87
N PRO A 37 -11.68 8.75 -11.33
CA PRO A 37 -10.35 8.63 -10.72
C PRO A 37 -10.34 9.11 -9.26
N TRP A 38 -11.24 10.04 -8.89
CA TRP A 38 -11.40 10.50 -7.51
C TRP A 38 -11.97 9.42 -6.60
N VAL A 39 -12.90 8.59 -7.10
CA VAL A 39 -13.42 7.42 -6.37
C VAL A 39 -12.31 6.40 -6.16
N GLY A 40 -11.53 6.10 -7.21
CA GLY A 40 -10.37 5.21 -7.11
C GLY A 40 -9.32 5.71 -6.13
N PHE A 41 -9.03 7.01 -6.13
CA PHE A 41 -8.12 7.64 -5.15
C PHE A 41 -8.66 7.54 -3.72
N GLY A 42 -9.96 7.80 -3.50
CA GLY A 42 -10.58 7.65 -2.18
C GLY A 42 -10.48 6.22 -1.64
N ILE A 43 -10.77 5.22 -2.47
CA ILE A 43 -10.62 3.80 -2.15
C ILE A 43 -9.16 3.49 -1.81
N HIS A 44 -8.22 3.98 -2.62
CA HIS A 44 -6.80 3.80 -2.36
C HIS A 44 -6.39 4.38 -1.01
N MET A 45 -6.86 5.57 -0.64
CA MET A 45 -6.55 6.20 0.64
C MET A 45 -7.11 5.42 1.81
N MET A 46 -8.36 4.98 1.72
CA MET A 46 -8.99 4.14 2.74
C MET A 46 -8.19 2.85 2.97
N ILE A 47 -7.83 2.16 1.91
CA ILE A 47 -7.04 0.92 1.95
C ILE A 47 -5.63 1.18 2.51
N SER A 48 -5.00 2.28 2.13
CA SER A 48 -3.67 2.67 2.60
C SER A 48 -3.65 2.94 4.11
N VAL A 49 -4.65 3.66 4.63
CA VAL A 49 -4.77 3.88 6.08
C VAL A 49 -5.01 2.57 6.81
N PHE A 50 -5.94 1.74 6.32
CA PHE A 50 -6.24 0.43 6.90
C PHE A 50 -4.99 -0.45 7.02
N PHE A 51 -4.27 -0.65 5.90
CA PHE A 51 -3.07 -1.46 5.89
C PHE A 51 -1.90 -0.83 6.66
N GLY A 52 -1.81 0.49 6.74
CA GLY A 52 -0.82 1.17 7.59
C GLY A 52 -1.07 0.90 9.08
N VAL A 53 -2.32 0.97 9.51
CA VAL A 53 -2.72 0.63 10.89
C VAL A 53 -2.44 -0.84 11.19
N VAL A 54 -2.88 -1.77 10.32
CA VAL A 54 -2.64 -3.21 10.48
C VAL A 54 -1.16 -3.50 10.60
N PHE A 55 -0.34 -2.95 9.68
CA PHE A 55 1.10 -3.15 9.69
C PHE A 55 1.74 -2.72 11.01
N THR A 56 1.49 -1.49 11.45
CA THR A 56 2.11 -1.01 12.70
C THR A 56 1.57 -1.70 13.94
N ALA A 57 0.34 -2.24 13.91
CA ALA A 57 -0.20 -3.04 15.00
C ALA A 57 0.57 -4.36 15.15
N VAL A 58 0.80 -5.09 14.05
CA VAL A 58 1.44 -6.41 14.09
C VAL A 58 2.97 -6.34 14.10
N ALA A 59 3.55 -5.30 13.48
CA ALA A 59 4.97 -5.22 13.20
C ALA A 59 5.77 -4.27 14.10
N SER A 60 5.13 -3.58 15.04
CA SER A 60 5.74 -2.55 15.90
C SER A 60 7.08 -2.97 16.54
N ARG A 61 7.20 -4.22 16.98
CA ARG A 61 8.44 -4.74 17.60
C ARG A 61 9.66 -4.71 16.67
N TRP A 62 9.46 -4.88 15.37
CA TRP A 62 10.53 -4.88 14.37
C TRP A 62 10.83 -3.48 13.80
N LEU A 63 9.96 -2.50 14.08
CA LEU A 63 10.12 -1.10 13.67
C LEU A 63 11.02 -0.28 14.62
N ARG A 64 11.78 -0.93 15.51
CA ARG A 64 12.68 -0.28 16.48
C ARG A 64 14.02 0.16 15.89
N THR A 65 14.42 -0.39 14.74
CA THR A 65 15.63 0.02 14.01
C THR A 65 15.30 0.26 12.55
N TRP A 66 16.11 1.11 11.88
CA TRP A 66 15.94 1.39 10.46
C TRP A 66 16.17 0.14 9.59
N GLY A 67 17.22 -0.64 9.86
CA GLY A 67 17.53 -1.83 9.07
C GLY A 67 16.40 -2.87 9.10
N THR A 68 15.98 -3.29 10.30
CA THR A 68 14.88 -4.26 10.44
C THR A 68 13.54 -3.67 9.98
N GLY A 69 13.30 -2.39 10.26
CA GLY A 69 12.04 -1.73 9.89
C GLY A 69 11.85 -1.64 8.39
N LEU A 70 12.88 -1.21 7.65
CA LEU A 70 12.82 -1.13 6.18
C LEU A 70 12.67 -2.50 5.54
N LEU A 71 13.42 -3.51 6.01
CA LEU A 71 13.34 -4.87 5.47
C LEU A 71 11.93 -5.47 5.66
N VAL A 72 11.39 -5.42 6.89
CA VAL A 72 10.06 -5.95 7.18
C VAL A 72 8.97 -5.21 6.40
N SER A 73 9.14 -3.90 6.19
CA SER A 73 8.21 -3.11 5.40
C SER A 73 8.26 -3.45 3.92
N MET A 74 9.45 -3.68 3.35
CA MET A 74 9.57 -4.14 1.96
C MET A 74 8.88 -5.48 1.74
N LEU A 75 9.08 -6.44 2.65
CA LEU A 75 8.38 -7.73 2.62
C LEU A 75 6.87 -7.55 2.74
N TYR A 76 6.42 -6.64 3.61
CA TYR A 76 5.01 -6.30 3.72
C TYR A 76 4.42 -5.73 2.43
N GLY A 77 5.14 -4.83 1.75
CA GLY A 77 4.75 -4.29 0.44
C GLY A 77 4.61 -5.40 -0.62
N ILE A 78 5.55 -6.36 -0.65
CA ILE A 78 5.48 -7.53 -1.54
C ILE A 78 4.23 -8.37 -1.23
N VAL A 79 3.94 -8.63 0.05
CA VAL A 79 2.73 -9.37 0.46
C VAL A 79 1.47 -8.64 0.00
N LEU A 80 1.39 -7.33 0.21
CA LEU A 80 0.23 -6.54 -0.26
C LEU A 80 0.10 -6.57 -1.77
N TRP A 81 1.21 -6.56 -2.51
CA TRP A 81 1.20 -6.67 -3.96
C TRP A 81 0.67 -8.03 -4.46
N VAL A 82 1.06 -9.12 -3.79
CA VAL A 82 0.49 -10.45 -4.09
C VAL A 82 -1.00 -10.47 -3.78
N VAL A 83 -1.40 -9.98 -2.61
CA VAL A 83 -2.80 -10.05 -2.15
C VAL A 83 -3.71 -9.14 -2.99
N GLY A 84 -3.33 -7.89 -3.25
CA GLY A 84 -4.18 -6.93 -3.94
C GLY A 84 -4.19 -7.16 -5.46
N PRO A 85 -3.16 -6.69 -6.19
CA PRO A 85 -3.08 -6.81 -7.64
C PRO A 85 -3.13 -8.21 -8.24
N LEU A 86 -2.51 -9.22 -7.62
CA LEU A 86 -2.44 -10.56 -8.22
C LEU A 86 -3.61 -11.48 -7.86
N VAL A 87 -4.35 -11.16 -6.79
CA VAL A 87 -5.39 -12.03 -6.24
C VAL A 87 -6.73 -11.30 -6.13
N VAL A 88 -6.86 -10.30 -5.24
CA VAL A 88 -8.15 -9.65 -4.97
C VAL A 88 -8.71 -8.91 -6.19
N MET A 89 -7.90 -8.09 -6.86
CA MET A 89 -8.37 -7.34 -8.04
C MET A 89 -8.86 -8.26 -9.17
N PRO A 90 -8.08 -9.27 -9.64
CA PRO A 90 -8.55 -10.17 -10.69
C PRO A 90 -9.75 -11.02 -10.25
N MET A 91 -9.84 -11.45 -8.99
CA MET A 91 -11.06 -12.13 -8.48
C MET A 91 -12.30 -11.25 -8.60
N MET A 92 -12.20 -9.95 -8.28
CA MET A 92 -13.33 -9.02 -8.35
C MET A 92 -13.69 -8.63 -9.79
N MET A 93 -12.70 -8.61 -10.69
CA MET A 93 -12.87 -8.15 -12.08
C MET A 93 -13.00 -9.28 -13.11
N GLY A 94 -12.99 -10.55 -12.68
CA GLY A 94 -13.04 -11.71 -13.58
C GLY A 94 -11.77 -11.92 -14.42
N GLY A 95 -10.62 -11.47 -13.93
CA GLY A 95 -9.32 -11.62 -14.58
C GLY A 95 -8.53 -12.85 -14.12
N PRO A 96 -7.40 -13.19 -14.79
CA PRO A 96 -6.53 -14.28 -14.37
C PRO A 96 -5.79 -13.96 -13.07
N LEU A 97 -5.77 -14.91 -12.14
CA LEU A 97 -4.98 -14.81 -10.89
C LEU A 97 -3.49 -15.00 -11.18
N PHE A 98 -2.65 -14.37 -10.37
CA PHE A 98 -1.19 -14.48 -10.47
C PHE A 98 -0.62 -14.13 -11.87
N ALA A 99 -1.24 -13.17 -12.55
CA ALA A 99 -0.76 -12.71 -13.85
C ALA A 99 0.43 -11.74 -13.69
N PHE A 100 1.64 -12.21 -14.02
CA PHE A 100 2.88 -11.42 -13.99
C PHE A 100 3.03 -10.57 -15.27
N THR A 101 2.21 -9.54 -15.39
CA THR A 101 2.26 -8.56 -16.50
C THR A 101 3.17 -7.37 -16.18
N ALA A 102 3.55 -6.59 -17.19
CA ALA A 102 4.26 -5.33 -16.99
C ALA A 102 3.53 -4.39 -16.00
N GLY A 103 2.19 -4.31 -16.10
CA GLY A 103 1.38 -3.54 -15.15
C GLY A 103 1.43 -4.08 -13.72
N SER A 104 1.41 -5.41 -13.56
CA SER A 104 1.56 -6.02 -12.23
C SER A 104 2.97 -5.76 -11.64
N MET A 105 4.03 -5.81 -12.44
CA MET A 105 5.40 -5.53 -11.99
C MET A 105 5.56 -4.05 -11.63
N MET A 106 4.95 -3.15 -12.39
CA MET A 106 4.92 -1.72 -12.05
C MET A 106 4.15 -1.47 -10.74
N SER A 107 3.07 -2.23 -10.50
CA SER A 107 2.33 -2.18 -9.24
C SER A 107 3.17 -2.64 -8.05
N LEU A 108 4.06 -3.63 -8.21
CA LEU A 108 4.98 -4.08 -7.16
C LEU A 108 5.83 -2.91 -6.64
N MET A 109 6.39 -2.12 -7.55
CA MET A 109 7.17 -0.93 -7.20
C MET A 109 6.35 0.04 -6.34
N GLY A 110 5.10 0.30 -6.71
CA GLY A 110 4.21 1.16 -5.94
C GLY A 110 3.94 0.64 -4.52
N HIS A 111 3.71 -0.67 -4.36
CA HIS A 111 3.48 -1.27 -3.05
C HIS A 111 4.73 -1.27 -2.15
N VAL A 112 5.91 -1.49 -2.73
CA VAL A 112 7.17 -1.40 -1.99
C VAL A 112 7.43 0.05 -1.56
N ILE A 113 7.26 1.02 -2.46
CA ILE A 113 7.42 2.45 -2.13
C ILE A 113 6.43 2.88 -1.04
N TYR A 114 5.16 2.49 -1.18
CA TYR A 114 4.14 2.70 -0.15
C TYR A 114 4.62 2.21 1.22
N ALA A 115 5.10 0.97 1.31
CA ALA A 115 5.49 0.36 2.58
C ALA A 115 6.75 1.02 3.16
N LEU A 116 7.70 1.43 2.32
CA LEU A 116 8.90 2.16 2.75
C LEU A 116 8.55 3.55 3.30
N VAL A 117 7.65 4.30 2.64
CA VAL A 117 7.19 5.61 3.13
C VAL A 117 6.40 5.48 4.42
N LEU A 118 5.50 4.48 4.51
CA LEU A 118 4.79 4.11 5.74
C LEU A 118 5.79 3.90 6.89
N SER A 119 6.84 3.12 6.65
CA SER A 119 7.89 2.86 7.65
C SER A 119 8.70 4.10 8.00
N ALA A 120 9.00 4.96 7.03
CA ALA A 120 9.76 6.19 7.25
C ALA A 120 9.04 7.14 8.21
N VAL A 121 7.71 7.16 8.17
CA VAL A 121 6.87 7.90 9.13
C VAL A 121 6.73 7.14 10.45
N ALA A 122 6.47 5.84 10.41
CA ALA A 122 6.14 5.07 11.61
C ALA A 122 7.34 4.84 12.55
N VAL A 123 8.54 4.57 12.01
CA VAL A 123 9.73 4.22 12.80
C VAL A 123 10.12 5.34 13.79
N PRO A 124 10.27 6.61 13.39
CA PRO A 124 10.58 7.69 14.33
C PRO A 124 9.51 7.87 15.41
N MET A 125 8.23 7.72 15.05
CA MET A 125 7.11 7.88 15.98
C MET A 125 7.08 6.77 17.04
N LEU A 126 7.39 5.53 16.65
CA LEU A 126 7.42 4.40 17.56
C LEU A 126 8.66 4.43 18.47
N ARG A 127 9.80 4.89 17.96
CA ARG A 127 11.04 5.08 18.74
C ARG A 127 10.92 6.14 19.85
N ARG A 128 10.16 7.22 19.61
CA ARG A 128 9.93 8.28 20.61
C ARG A 128 9.05 7.84 21.78
N ARG A 129 8.38 6.69 21.68
CA ARG A 129 7.45 6.16 22.70
C ARG A 129 8.05 5.02 23.53
N SER A 130 9.28 4.62 23.24
CA SER A 130 10.00 3.51 23.88
C SER A 130 11.09 4.00 24.81
#